data_AF-G2IHY4-F1
#
_entry.id   AF-G2IHY4-F1
#
_cell.length_a   1.000
_cell.length_b   1.000
_cell.length_c   1.000
_cell.angle_alpha   90.00
_cell.angle_beta   90.00
_cell.angle_gamma   90.00
#
_symmetry.space_group_name_H-M   'P 1'
#
loop_
_entity.id
_entity.type
_entity.pdbx_description
1 polymer ?
#
loop_
_entity_poly.entity_id
_entity_poly.type
_entity_poly.pdbx_seq_one_letter_code
_entity_poly.pdbx_strand_id
1 'polypeptide(L)'
;MRAILILAVLGLTACARTVPTPPATQIKIVREVVEVPRPCNATKPKRPEPMARPLPTDLRTLVALLAAKLEEYSGPGKFADRIEGALDQCTKE
;
A
#
# COMPACT_ATOMS: atom_id res chain seq x y z
N MET A 1 32.74 -73.45 -7.44
CA MET A 1 31.28 -73.18 -7.34
C MET A 1 30.92 -72.15 -6.27
N ARG A 2 31.59 -72.08 -5.10
CA ARG A 2 31.37 -71.04 -4.07
C ARG A 2 31.61 -69.60 -4.52
N ALA A 3 32.59 -69.35 -5.39
CA ALA A 3 32.96 -67.99 -5.83
C ALA A 3 31.88 -67.31 -6.71
N ILE A 4 31.10 -68.10 -7.46
CA ILE A 4 30.04 -67.58 -8.33
C ILE A 4 28.85 -67.07 -7.50
N LEU A 5 28.61 -67.70 -6.35
CA LEU A 5 27.51 -67.36 -5.45
C LEU A 5 27.74 -66.02 -4.73
N ILE A 6 29.02 -65.66 -4.47
CA ILE A 6 29.38 -64.37 -3.85
C ILE A 6 29.21 -63.22 -4.86
N LEU A 7 29.58 -63.43 -6.13
CA LEU A 7 29.41 -62.42 -7.18
C LEU A 7 27.93 -62.06 -7.43
N ALA A 8 27.03 -63.05 -7.32
CA ALA A 8 25.59 -62.85 -7.50
C ALA A 8 24.96 -61.98 -6.39
N VAL A 9 25.48 -62.05 -5.16
CA VAL A 9 24.94 -61.27 -4.03
C VAL A 9 25.36 -59.80 -4.08
N LEU A 10 26.56 -59.50 -4.59
CA LEU A 10 27.00 -58.10 -4.77
C LEU A 10 26.27 -57.36 -5.92
N GLY A 11 25.68 -58.10 -6.87
CA GLY A 11 24.89 -57.51 -7.95
C GLY A 11 23.54 -56.93 -7.51
N LEU A 12 22.94 -57.47 -6.43
CA LEU A 12 21.61 -57.03 -5.98
C LEU A 12 21.61 -55.73 -5.16
N THR A 13 22.75 -55.31 -4.60
CA THR A 13 22.81 -54.08 -3.78
C THR A 13 22.95 -52.80 -4.60
N ALA A 14 23.19 -52.88 -5.92
CA ALA A 14 23.38 -51.72 -6.78
C ALA A 14 22.07 -51.02 -7.20
N CYS A 15 20.91 -51.70 -7.06
CA CYS A 15 19.61 -51.15 -7.46
C CYS A 15 18.82 -50.50 -6.31
N ALA A 16 19.34 -50.50 -5.07
CA ALA A 16 18.77 -49.72 -3.98
C ALA A 16 19.21 -48.24 -4.11
N ARG A 17 18.92 -47.62 -5.26
CA ARG A 17 19.00 -46.16 -5.39
C ARG A 17 17.80 -45.59 -4.65
N THR A 18 18.02 -45.11 -3.44
CA THR A 18 17.10 -44.22 -2.74
C THR A 18 16.85 -43.03 -3.66
N VAL A 19 15.65 -42.96 -4.24
CA VAL A 19 15.20 -41.78 -4.96
C VAL A 19 15.24 -40.63 -3.94
N PRO A 20 16.07 -39.59 -4.13
CA PRO A 20 16.07 -38.46 -3.23
C PRO A 20 14.69 -37.83 -3.33
N THR A 21 13.92 -37.94 -2.25
CA THR A 21 12.67 -37.20 -2.10
C THR A 21 13.01 -35.71 -2.25
N PRO A 22 12.39 -35.00 -3.21
CA PRO A 22 12.62 -33.57 -3.32
C PRO A 22 12.25 -32.93 -1.97
N PRO A 23 13.01 -31.92 -1.51
CA PRO A 23 12.72 -31.26 -0.25
C PRO A 23 11.28 -30.76 -0.28
N ALA A 24 10.53 -31.01 0.80
CA ALA A 24 9.13 -30.64 0.90
C ALA A 24 8.99 -29.12 0.66
N THR A 25 8.57 -28.72 -0.54
CA THR A 25 8.28 -27.33 -0.86
C THR A 25 6.98 -26.94 -0.21
N GLN A 26 7.03 -26.00 0.72
CA GLN A 26 5.84 -25.48 1.37
C GLN A 26 5.07 -24.59 0.39
N ILE A 27 4.03 -25.15 -0.24
CA ILE A 27 3.14 -24.39 -1.14
C ILE A 27 2.25 -23.50 -0.25
N LYS A 28 2.65 -22.23 -0.08
CA LYS A 28 1.82 -21.24 0.60
C LYS A 28 0.73 -20.76 -0.37
N ILE A 29 -0.44 -21.38 -0.32
CA ILE A 29 -1.61 -20.97 -1.09
C ILE A 29 -2.17 -19.69 -0.45
N VAL A 30 -1.77 -18.54 -0.98
CA VAL A 30 -2.38 -17.24 -0.63
C VAL A 30 -3.72 -17.17 -1.34
N ARG A 31 -4.82 -17.35 -0.59
CA ARG A 31 -6.18 -17.43 -1.16
C ARG A 31 -6.73 -16.08 -1.61
N GLU A 32 -6.24 -14.99 -1.00
CA GLU A 32 -6.74 -13.64 -1.26
C GLU A 32 -5.69 -12.61 -0.82
N VAL A 33 -5.45 -11.59 -1.64
CA VAL A 33 -4.66 -10.42 -1.27
C VAL A 33 -5.67 -9.36 -0.84
N VAL A 34 -5.85 -9.20 0.46
CA VAL A 34 -6.70 -8.15 1.02
C VAL A 34 -5.85 -6.90 1.16
N GLU A 35 -6.12 -5.87 0.36
CA GLU A 35 -5.52 -4.55 0.52
C GLU A 35 -6.12 -3.89 1.77
N VAL A 36 -5.42 -4.00 2.90
CA VAL A 36 -5.81 -3.30 4.12
C VAL A 36 -5.31 -1.86 4.03
N PRO A 37 -6.20 -0.86 4.03
CA PRO A 37 -5.79 0.54 3.99
C PRO A 37 -4.95 0.87 5.23
N ARG A 38 -3.78 1.49 5.03
CA ARG A 38 -2.90 1.92 6.11
C ARG A 38 -3.60 2.99 6.96
N PRO A 39 -3.62 2.87 8.30
CA PRO A 39 -4.19 3.92 9.14
C PRO A 39 -3.31 5.17 9.04
N CYS A 40 -3.91 6.30 8.64
CA CYS A 40 -3.23 7.59 8.62
C CYS A 40 -3.61 8.41 9.84
N ASN A 41 -2.60 8.85 10.61
CA ASN A 41 -2.79 9.65 11.81
C ASN A 41 -2.92 11.16 11.53
N ALA A 42 -3.14 11.56 10.26
CA ALA A 42 -3.29 12.95 9.90
C ALA A 42 -4.64 13.52 10.37
N THR A 43 -4.63 14.74 10.91
CA THR A 43 -5.87 15.43 11.28
C THR A 43 -6.45 16.13 10.07
N LYS A 44 -7.70 15.78 9.70
CA LYS A 44 -8.41 16.44 8.60
C LYS A 44 -8.65 17.92 8.92
N PRO A 45 -8.12 18.88 8.14
CA PRO A 45 -8.34 20.29 8.40
C PRO A 45 -9.80 20.69 8.13
N LYS A 46 -10.32 21.65 8.92
CA LYS A 46 -11.66 22.23 8.71
C LYS A 46 -11.67 22.99 7.37
N ARG A 47 -12.66 22.67 6.52
CA ARG A 47 -12.90 23.39 5.27
C ARG A 47 -13.37 24.83 5.56
N PRO A 48 -12.90 25.85 4.82
CA PRO A 48 -13.44 27.20 4.91
C PRO A 48 -14.94 27.22 4.66
N GLU A 49 -15.65 28.10 5.36
CA GLU A 49 -17.10 28.21 5.25
C GLU A 49 -17.50 28.78 3.88
N PRO A 50 -18.61 28.31 3.28
CA PRO A 50 -19.12 28.86 2.03
C PRO A 50 -19.37 30.37 2.12
N MET A 51 -19.32 31.05 0.97
CA MET A 51 -19.73 32.45 0.90
C MET A 51 -21.21 32.60 1.27
N ALA A 52 -21.50 33.62 2.09
CA ALA A 52 -22.87 34.01 2.39
C ALA A 52 -23.61 34.42 1.12
N ARG A 53 -24.91 34.12 1.06
CA ARG A 53 -25.79 34.52 -0.04
C ARG A 53 -26.89 35.47 0.48
N PRO A 54 -27.34 36.44 -0.34
CA PRO A 54 -26.94 36.69 -1.73
C PRO A 54 -25.52 37.29 -1.83
N LEU A 55 -24.89 37.13 -3.00
CA LEU A 55 -23.59 37.76 -3.24
C LEU A 55 -23.76 39.29 -3.39
N PRO A 56 -22.75 40.09 -2.98
CA PRO A 56 -22.74 41.52 -3.23
C PRO A 56 -22.88 41.82 -4.72
N THR A 57 -23.69 42.83 -5.06
CA THR A 57 -23.86 43.31 -6.45
C THR A 57 -22.79 44.32 -6.84
N ASP A 58 -22.22 45.02 -5.85
CA ASP A 58 -21.07 45.89 -6.07
C ASP A 58 -19.83 45.05 -6.42
N LEU A 59 -19.23 45.32 -7.58
CA LEU A 59 -18.11 44.55 -8.11
C LEU A 59 -16.86 44.65 -7.22
N ARG A 60 -16.60 45.82 -6.61
CA ARG A 60 -15.43 45.99 -5.73
C ARG A 60 -15.56 45.13 -4.48
N THR A 61 -16.74 45.13 -3.88
CA THR A 61 -17.07 44.31 -2.72
C THR A 61 -17.03 42.82 -3.05
N LEU A 62 -17.54 42.44 -4.23
CA LEU A 62 -17.50 41.04 -4.69
C LEU A 62 -16.05 40.56 -4.87
N VAL A 63 -15.20 41.35 -5.54
CA VAL A 63 -13.78 41.02 -5.74
C VAL A 63 -13.04 40.91 -4.40
N ALA A 64 -13.29 41.84 -3.47
CA ALA A 64 -12.69 41.78 -2.14
C ALA A 64 -13.10 40.50 -1.37
N LEU A 65 -14.38 40.12 -1.45
CA LEU A 65 -14.89 38.90 -0.83
C LEU A 65 -14.27 37.63 -1.45
N LEU A 66 -14.16 37.59 -2.78
CA LEU A 66 -13.54 36.48 -3.50
C LEU A 66 -12.05 36.36 -3.18
N ALA A 67 -11.33 37.47 -3.13
CA ALA A 67 -9.92 37.49 -2.75
C ALA A 67 -9.72 36.98 -1.30
N ALA A 68 -10.55 37.42 -0.37
CA ALA A 68 -10.51 36.92 1.01
C ALA A 68 -10.76 35.41 1.09
N LYS A 69 -11.71 34.88 0.30
CA LYS A 69 -12.00 33.44 0.25
C LYS A 69 -10.90 32.64 -0.42
N LEU A 70 -10.26 33.20 -1.44
CA LEU A 70 -9.11 32.59 -2.09
C LEU A 70 -7.94 32.51 -1.12
N GLU A 71 -7.72 33.55 -0.31
CA GLU A 71 -6.70 33.56 0.73
C GLU A 71 -6.99 32.54 1.84
N GLU A 72 -8.24 32.40 2.30
CA GLU A 72 -8.62 31.35 3.25
C GLU A 72 -8.33 29.92 2.73
N TYR A 73 -8.34 29.73 1.42
CA TYR A 73 -8.10 28.43 0.79
C TYR A 73 -6.62 28.20 0.47
N SER A 74 -6.02 29.11 -0.30
CA SER A 74 -4.71 28.97 -0.96
C SER A 74 -3.60 29.85 -0.36
N GLY A 75 -3.92 30.66 0.66
CA GLY A 75 -2.89 31.41 1.36
C GLY A 75 -1.88 30.49 2.06
N PRO A 76 -0.66 30.96 2.36
CA PRO A 76 0.36 30.16 3.03
C PRO A 76 -0.13 29.60 4.38
N GLY A 77 0.04 28.30 4.57
CA GLY A 77 -0.39 27.56 5.76
C GLY A 77 -1.91 27.40 5.90
N LYS A 78 -2.69 27.70 4.85
CA LYS A 78 -4.16 27.67 4.90
C LYS A 78 -4.68 26.29 4.54
N PHE A 79 -5.88 26.21 3.97
CA PHE A 79 -6.55 24.93 3.78
C PHE A 79 -5.79 24.00 2.81
N ALA A 80 -5.34 24.52 1.66
CA ALA A 80 -4.63 23.74 0.65
C ALA A 80 -3.35 23.12 1.22
N ASP A 81 -2.44 23.94 1.76
CA ASP A 81 -1.18 23.47 2.37
C ASP A 81 -1.39 22.43 3.48
N ARG A 82 -2.45 22.61 4.30
CA ARG A 82 -2.77 21.65 5.37
C ARG A 82 -3.31 20.34 4.82
N ILE A 83 -4.04 20.36 3.72
CA ILE A 83 -4.49 19.14 3.03
C ILE A 83 -3.30 18.45 2.40
N GLU A 84 -2.44 19.17 1.70
CA GLU A 84 -1.22 18.62 1.09
C GLU A 84 -0.32 17.99 2.16
N GLY A 85 -0.05 18.69 3.26
CA GLY A 85 0.73 18.14 4.37
C GLY A 85 0.09 16.92 5.03
N ALA A 86 -1.25 16.87 5.12
CA ALA A 86 -1.96 15.69 5.61
C ALA A 86 -1.86 14.52 4.61
N LEU A 87 -1.96 14.77 3.31
CA LEU A 87 -1.81 13.75 2.28
C LEU A 87 -0.39 13.18 2.28
N ASP A 88 0.63 14.05 2.35
CA ASP A 88 2.03 13.63 2.45
C ASP A 88 2.28 12.72 3.66
N GLN A 89 1.61 12.95 4.79
CA GLN A 89 1.70 12.06 5.95
C GLN A 89 1.04 10.70 5.69
N CYS A 90 0.00 10.65 4.87
CA CYS A 90 -0.74 9.42 4.57
C CYS A 90 -0.15 8.60 3.41
N THR A 91 0.60 9.23 2.50
CA THR A 91 1.07 8.61 1.26
C THR A 91 2.58 8.38 1.21
N LYS A 92 3.35 8.92 2.16
CA LYS A 92 4.78 8.57 2.29
C LYS A 92 4.92 7.08 2.58
N GLU A 93 5.62 6.39 1.67
CA GLU A 93 5.87 4.95 1.72
C GLU A 93 6.84 4.54 2.83
#